data_AF-Q9S6G0-F1
#
_entry.id   AF-Q9S6G0-F1
#
_cell.length_a   1.000
_cell.length_b   1.000
_cell.length_c   1.000
_cell.angle_alpha   90.00
_cell.angle_beta   90.00
_cell.angle_gamma   90.00
#
_symmetry.space_group_name_H-M   'P 1'
#
loop_
_entity.id
_entity.type
_entity.pdbx_description
1 polymer ?
#
loop_
_entity_poly.entity_id
_entity_poly.type
_entity_poly.pdbx_seq_one_letter_code
_entity_poly.pdbx_strand_id
1 'polypeptide(L)'
;AAIMGLAMSTAMAATDATSLTTDKDKLSYSIGADLGKNFKNQGIDINPDVLAKGMQDGMSGAQLILTEEQLKDVLSKFQKDLMAKRSAEFNKKAEENKAKGDAFLSANKSKPGIVVLPSGLQYKIIDAGTGAKPGKS
;
A
#
# COMPACT_ATOMS: atom_id res chain seq x y z
N ALA A 1 40.46 -38.59 46.75
CA ALA A 1 40.01 -39.29 45.54
C ALA A 1 38.49 -39.26 45.54
N ALA A 2 37.87 -38.39 44.73
CA ALA A 2 37.25 -38.71 43.42
C ALA A 2 36.03 -39.64 43.63
N ILE A 3 34.80 -39.34 43.18
CA ILE A 3 34.34 -39.10 41.80
C ILE A 3 32.94 -38.44 41.95
N MET A 4 32.69 -37.21 41.50
CA MET A 4 32.26 -36.82 40.15
C MET A 4 31.04 -37.63 39.67
N GLY A 5 29.85 -37.03 39.81
CA GLY A 5 28.58 -37.53 39.27
C GLY A 5 27.86 -36.40 38.55
N LEU A 6 28.27 -36.16 37.31
CA LEU A 6 27.65 -35.25 36.35
C LEU A 6 26.47 -36.00 35.71
N ALA A 7 25.23 -35.55 35.95
CA ALA A 7 24.07 -35.98 35.19
C ALA A 7 23.35 -34.75 34.64
N MET A 8 23.50 -34.58 33.33
CA MET A 8 22.80 -33.61 32.49
C MET A 8 21.30 -33.90 32.48
N SER A 9 20.46 -32.85 32.51
CA SER A 9 19.31 -32.64 31.60
C SER A 9 18.25 -31.76 32.26
N THR A 10 18.09 -30.55 31.70
CA THR A 10 16.85 -29.77 31.48
C THR A 10 17.30 -28.39 31.01
N ALA A 11 16.82 -27.75 29.97
CA ALA A 11 15.85 -28.08 28.95
C ALA A 11 16.11 -27.08 27.79
N MET A 12 15.56 -27.41 26.65
CA MET A 12 15.75 -26.74 25.36
C MET A 12 15.44 -25.24 25.38
N ALA A 13 16.14 -24.53 24.49
CA ALA A 13 15.72 -23.25 23.96
C ALA A 13 14.39 -23.36 23.20
N ALA A 14 13.48 -22.43 23.45
CA ALA A 14 12.43 -21.91 22.57
C ALA A 14 11.83 -20.67 23.28
N THR A 15 12.26 -19.45 22.91
CA THR A 15 11.45 -18.48 22.15
C THR A 15 10.01 -18.36 22.67
N ASP A 16 9.65 -17.21 23.25
CA ASP A 16 8.37 -16.57 22.95
C ASP A 16 8.26 -15.11 23.46
N ALA A 17 7.75 -14.27 22.56
CA ALA A 17 7.32 -12.88 22.71
C ALA A 17 8.38 -11.83 23.10
N THR A 18 8.88 -11.13 22.09
CA THR A 18 9.41 -9.76 22.17
C THR A 18 8.42 -8.89 22.93
N SER A 19 8.58 -8.77 24.24
CA SER A 19 7.78 -7.83 25.01
C SER A 19 8.25 -6.43 24.59
N LEU A 20 7.46 -5.76 23.72
CA LEU A 20 7.63 -4.36 23.35
C LEU A 20 7.31 -3.51 24.58
N THR A 21 8.20 -3.53 25.58
CA THR A 21 7.96 -2.96 26.91
C THR A 21 8.15 -1.46 26.93
N THR A 22 9.04 -0.94 26.08
CA THR A 22 9.31 0.50 26.00
C THR A 22 8.51 1.16 24.88
N ASP A 23 8.24 2.46 25.04
CA ASP A 23 7.60 3.26 23.97
C ASP A 23 8.46 3.31 22.69
N LYS A 24 9.78 3.24 22.85
CA LYS A 24 10.73 3.13 21.73
C LYS A 24 10.53 1.84 20.93
N ASP A 25 10.29 0.72 21.59
CA ASP A 25 10.08 -0.57 20.92
C ASP A 25 8.74 -0.58 20.17
N LYS A 26 7.68 -0.06 20.81
CA LYS A 26 6.36 0.10 20.18
C LYS A 26 6.42 1.02 18.96
N LEU A 27 7.13 2.14 19.05
CA LEU A 27 7.32 3.07 17.93
C LEU A 27 8.06 2.39 16.78
N SER A 28 9.19 1.74 17.06
CA SER A 28 9.99 1.02 16.06
C SER A 28 9.17 -0.06 15.34
N TYR A 29 8.43 -0.87 16.10
CA TYR A 29 7.55 -1.89 15.54
C TYR A 29 6.44 -1.28 14.68
N SER A 30 5.82 -0.18 15.14
CA SER A 30 4.73 0.47 14.41
C SER A 30 5.21 1.03 13.06
N ILE A 31 6.40 1.63 13.01
CA ILE A 31 7.01 2.11 11.77
C ILE A 31 7.31 0.94 10.83
N GLY A 32 7.93 -0.13 11.34
CA GLY A 32 8.24 -1.32 10.54
C GLY A 32 6.99 -2.01 9.99
N ALA A 33 5.93 -2.12 10.80
CA ALA A 33 4.66 -2.70 10.39
C ALA A 33 3.96 -1.83 9.32
N ASP A 34 3.98 -0.51 9.47
CA ASP A 34 3.41 0.41 8.47
C ASP A 34 4.16 0.33 7.13
N LEU A 35 5.50 0.34 7.16
CA LEU A 35 6.33 0.15 5.96
C LEU A 35 6.04 -1.19 5.28
N GLY A 36 6.03 -2.29 6.04
CA GLY A 36 5.76 -3.62 5.50
C GLY A 36 4.36 -3.72 4.87
N LYS A 37 3.34 -3.13 5.52
CA LYS A 37 1.98 -3.04 4.98
C LYS A 37 1.95 -2.20 3.69
N ASN A 38 2.67 -1.09 3.66
CA ASN A 38 2.76 -0.23 2.48
C ASN A 38 3.38 -0.98 1.29
N PHE A 39 4.50 -1.66 1.50
CA PHE A 39 5.17 -2.46 0.47
C PHE A 39 4.27 -3.58 -0.06
N LYS A 40 3.59 -4.31 0.83
CA LYS A 40 2.62 -5.34 0.44
C LYS A 40 1.48 -4.77 -0.40
N ASN A 41 0.91 -3.64 0.00
CA ASN A 41 -0.20 -3.00 -0.72
C ASN A 41 0.22 -2.48 -2.11
N GLN A 42 1.47 -2.05 -2.26
CA GLN A 42 2.05 -1.65 -3.53
C GLN A 42 2.58 -2.85 -4.34
N GLY A 43 2.56 -4.05 -3.75
CA GLY A 43 3.11 -5.29 -4.31
C GLY A 43 4.61 -5.16 -4.61
N ILE A 44 5.33 -4.50 -3.72
CA ILE A 44 6.79 -4.41 -3.74
C ILE A 44 7.33 -5.64 -3.01
N ASP A 45 8.20 -6.38 -3.67
CA ASP A 45 8.89 -7.53 -3.10
C ASP A 45 10.24 -7.09 -2.52
N ILE A 46 10.41 -7.26 -1.21
CA ILE A 46 11.63 -6.91 -0.48
C ILE A 46 12.02 -8.04 0.46
N ASN A 47 13.33 -8.16 0.71
CA ASN A 47 13.85 -8.99 1.79
C ASN A 47 13.89 -8.18 3.10
N PRO A 48 13.08 -8.50 4.12
CA PRO A 48 13.04 -7.74 5.38
C PRO A 48 14.35 -7.75 6.15
N ASP A 49 15.11 -8.85 6.11
CA ASP A 49 16.38 -8.99 6.84
C ASP A 49 17.44 -8.06 6.25
N VAL A 50 17.50 -7.98 4.92
CA VAL A 50 18.42 -7.08 4.19
C VAL A 50 18.02 -5.61 4.38
N LEU A 51 16.71 -5.31 4.40
CA LEU A 51 16.21 -3.97 4.71
C LEU A 51 16.59 -3.54 6.13
N ALA A 52 16.41 -4.42 7.11
CA ALA A 52 16.78 -4.16 8.50
C ALA A 52 18.29 -3.91 8.64
N LYS A 53 19.12 -4.69 7.93
CA LYS A 53 20.57 -4.47 7.88
C LYS A 53 20.93 -3.11 7.29
N GLY A 54 20.34 -2.72 6.16
CA GLY A 54 20.55 -1.40 5.57
C GLY A 54 20.14 -0.24 6.47
N MET A 55 19.03 -0.39 7.20
CA MET A 55 18.59 0.58 8.22
C MET A 55 19.60 0.69 9.36
N GLN A 56 20.08 -0.45 9.87
CA GLN A 56 21.09 -0.47 10.92
C GLN A 56 22.39 0.22 10.49
N ASP A 57 22.92 -0.12 9.30
CA ASP A 57 24.18 0.42 8.80
C ASP A 57 24.09 1.93 8.58
N GLY A 58 22.97 2.41 8.02
CA GLY A 58 22.71 3.84 7.84
C GLY A 58 22.58 4.60 9.16
N MET A 59 21.96 4.01 10.18
CA MET A 59 21.81 4.64 11.50
C MET A 59 23.13 4.68 12.29
N SER A 60 23.97 3.66 12.16
CA SER A 60 25.27 3.61 12.85
C SER A 60 26.36 4.41 12.14
N GLY A 61 26.11 4.89 10.91
CA GLY A 61 27.14 5.46 10.05
C GLY A 61 28.20 4.44 9.64
N ALA A 62 27.84 3.16 9.61
CA ALA A 62 28.74 2.11 9.16
C ALA A 62 28.94 2.21 7.64
N GLN A 63 30.03 1.62 7.15
CA GLN A 63 30.23 1.53 5.72
C GLN A 63 29.09 0.72 5.09
N LEU A 64 28.39 1.32 4.15
CA LEU A 64 27.31 0.66 3.41
C LEU A 64 27.89 -0.43 2.51
N ILE A 65 27.15 -1.53 2.39
CA ILE A 65 27.51 -2.66 1.52
C ILE A 65 27.53 -2.26 0.05
N LEU A 66 26.70 -1.27 -0.32
CA LEU A 66 26.62 -0.70 -1.67
C LEU A 66 27.25 0.69 -1.69
N THR A 67 27.87 1.03 -2.82
CA THR A 67 28.32 2.41 -3.05
C THR A 67 27.13 3.35 -3.23
N GLU A 68 27.34 4.64 -3.02
CA GLU A 68 26.29 5.65 -3.24
C GLU A 68 25.72 5.62 -4.66
N GLU A 69 26.58 5.35 -5.65
CA GLU A 69 26.18 5.23 -7.05
C GLU A 69 25.28 4.01 -7.29
N GLN A 70 25.62 2.86 -6.72
CA GLN A 70 24.81 1.64 -6.79
C GLN A 70 23.45 1.83 -6.12
N LEU A 71 23.41 2.48 -4.95
CA LEU A 71 22.17 2.81 -4.26
C LEU A 71 21.27 3.70 -5.13
N LYS A 72 21.85 4.75 -5.72
CA LYS A 72 21.12 5.69 -6.58
C LYS A 72 20.56 4.99 -7.82
N ASP A 73 21.34 4.12 -8.46
CA ASP A 73 20.90 3.38 -9.65
C ASP A 73 19.74 2.43 -9.33
N VAL A 74 19.89 1.61 -8.28
CA VAL A 74 18.85 0.67 -7.84
C VAL A 74 17.57 1.41 -7.46
N LEU A 75 17.67 2.50 -6.70
CA LEU A 75 16.50 3.30 -6.30
C LEU A 75 15.84 4.00 -7.50
N SER A 76 16.63 4.50 -8.46
CA SER A 76 16.09 5.12 -9.67
C SER A 76 15.34 4.12 -10.54
N LYS A 77 15.89 2.91 -10.69
CA LYS A 77 15.22 1.81 -11.40
C LYS A 77 13.92 1.44 -10.71
N PHE A 78 13.97 1.24 -9.39
CA PHE A 78 12.80 0.92 -8.58
C PHE A 78 11.69 1.98 -8.71
N GLN A 79 12.03 3.27 -8.67
CA GLN A 79 11.05 4.36 -8.85
C GLN A 79 10.39 4.33 -10.22
N LYS A 80 11.16 4.05 -11.29
CA LYS A 80 10.62 3.91 -12.66
C LYS A 80 9.65 2.73 -12.75
N ASP A 81 10.03 1.58 -12.21
CA ASP A 81 9.20 0.37 -12.23
C ASP A 81 7.88 0.59 -11.46
N LEU A 82 7.95 1.26 -10.30
CA LEU A 82 6.78 1.61 -9.50
C LEU A 82 5.87 2.60 -10.24
N MET A 83 6.42 3.58 -10.95
CA MET A 83 5.65 4.50 -11.79
C MET A 83 4.93 3.75 -12.93
N ALA A 84 5.63 2.86 -13.62
CA ALA A 84 5.05 2.04 -14.68
C ALA A 84 3.91 1.15 -14.15
N LYS A 85 4.12 0.49 -13.00
CA LYS A 85 3.09 -0.32 -12.33
C LYS A 85 1.86 0.51 -11.95
N ARG A 86 2.05 1.70 -11.38
CA ARG A 86 0.94 2.61 -11.04
C ARG A 86 0.17 3.07 -12.27
N SER A 87 0.86 3.38 -13.36
CA SER A 87 0.21 3.77 -14.62
C SER A 87 -0.60 2.61 -15.20
N ALA A 88 -0.07 1.39 -15.18
CA ALA A 88 -0.80 0.20 -15.63
C ALA A 88 -2.07 -0.06 -14.80
N GLU A 89 -1.97 -0.03 -13.48
CA GLU A 89 -3.12 -0.19 -12.59
C GLU A 89 -4.16 0.93 -12.75
N PHE A 90 -3.71 2.17 -12.96
CA PHE A 90 -4.59 3.30 -13.26
C PHE A 90 -5.37 3.08 -14.56
N ASN A 91 -4.67 2.71 -15.64
CA ASN A 91 -5.30 2.46 -16.94
C ASN A 91 -6.32 1.32 -16.87
N LYS A 92 -5.94 0.21 -16.23
CA LYS A 92 -6.86 -0.91 -15.96
C LYS A 92 -8.11 -0.46 -15.21
N LYS A 93 -7.93 0.32 -14.14
CA LYS A 93 -9.06 0.82 -13.34
C LYS A 93 -9.92 1.82 -14.11
N ALA A 94 -9.32 2.64 -14.98
CA ALA A 94 -10.04 3.55 -15.86
C ALA A 94 -10.91 2.80 -16.86
N GLU A 95 -10.38 1.75 -17.49
CA GLU A 95 -11.12 0.88 -18.41
C GLU A 95 -12.27 0.15 -17.70
N GLU A 96 -12.00 -0.44 -16.53
CA GLU A 96 -13.02 -1.09 -15.72
C GLU A 96 -14.14 -0.12 -15.32
N ASN A 97 -13.78 1.08 -14.87
CA ASN A 97 -14.75 2.09 -14.46
C ASN A 97 -15.54 2.64 -15.65
N LYS A 98 -14.90 2.80 -16.81
CA LYS A 98 -15.59 3.17 -18.04
C LYS A 98 -16.63 2.12 -18.42
N ALA A 99 -16.26 0.84 -18.45
CA ALA A 99 -17.19 -0.24 -18.75
C ALA A 99 -18.35 -0.31 -17.75
N LYS A 100 -18.06 -0.22 -16.45
CA LYS A 100 -19.09 -0.17 -15.38
C LYS A 100 -20.01 1.05 -15.52
N GLY A 101 -19.45 2.21 -15.84
CA GLY A 101 -20.19 3.46 -16.04
C GLY A 101 -21.11 3.39 -17.26
N ASP A 102 -20.59 2.92 -18.40
CA ASP A 102 -21.37 2.75 -19.63
C ASP A 102 -22.52 1.76 -19.43
N ALA A 103 -22.27 0.63 -18.74
CA ALA A 103 -23.30 -0.34 -18.38
C ALA A 103 -24.37 0.26 -17.43
N PHE A 104 -23.94 0.98 -16.40
CA PHE A 104 -24.85 1.65 -15.47
C PHE A 104 -25.72 2.67 -16.20
N LEU A 105 -25.12 3.54 -17.01
CA LEU A 105 -25.84 4.55 -17.77
C LEU A 105 -26.82 3.91 -18.75
N SER A 106 -26.44 2.84 -19.46
CA SER A 106 -27.32 2.12 -20.36
C SER A 106 -28.56 1.58 -19.65
N ALA A 107 -28.36 0.88 -18.52
CA ALA A 107 -29.46 0.37 -17.70
C ALA A 107 -30.32 1.50 -17.11
N ASN A 108 -29.70 2.62 -16.74
CA ASN A 108 -30.39 3.73 -16.09
C ASN A 108 -31.35 4.47 -17.03
N LYS A 109 -31.04 4.60 -18.33
CA LYS A 109 -31.94 5.25 -19.33
C LYS A 109 -33.32 4.60 -19.41
N SER A 110 -33.41 3.32 -19.08
CA SER A 110 -34.66 2.55 -19.14
C SER A 110 -35.54 2.73 -17.91
N LYS A 111 -35.07 3.43 -16.86
CA LYS A 111 -35.83 3.59 -15.61
C LYS A 111 -36.89 4.71 -15.74
N PRO A 112 -38.05 4.57 -15.08
CA PRO A 112 -39.09 5.60 -15.10
C PRO A 112 -38.63 6.96 -14.58
N GLY A 113 -38.96 8.01 -15.34
CA GLY A 113 -38.66 9.41 -15.01
C GLY A 113 -37.24 9.86 -15.33
N ILE A 114 -36.38 8.99 -15.90
CA ILE A 114 -35.06 9.39 -16.39
C ILE A 114 -35.21 10.10 -17.74
N VAL A 115 -34.62 11.30 -17.83
CA VAL A 115 -34.51 12.09 -19.06
C VAL A 115 -33.05 12.06 -19.51
N VAL A 116 -32.83 11.83 -20.81
CA VAL A 116 -31.49 11.77 -21.43
C VAL A 116 -31.30 12.97 -22.34
N LEU A 117 -30.24 13.74 -22.10
CA LEU A 117 -29.87 14.89 -22.94
C LEU A 117 -28.96 14.46 -24.11
N PRO A 118 -28.87 15.26 -25.20
CA PRO A 118 -27.95 14.99 -26.31
C PRO A 118 -26.47 14.89 -25.89
N SER A 119 -26.08 15.54 -24.79
CA SER A 119 -24.74 15.45 -24.20
C SER A 119 -24.45 14.10 -23.54
N GLY A 120 -25.45 13.22 -23.40
CA GLY A 120 -25.36 11.96 -22.68
C GLY A 120 -25.68 12.07 -21.17
N LEU A 121 -25.86 13.29 -20.65
CA LEU A 121 -26.28 13.51 -19.26
C LEU A 121 -27.68 12.93 -19.03
N GLN A 122 -27.84 12.23 -17.90
CA GLN A 122 -29.12 11.69 -17.46
C GLN A 122 -29.54 12.36 -16.16
N TYR A 123 -30.79 12.78 -16.06
CA TYR A 123 -31.34 13.32 -14.82
C TYR A 123 -32.75 12.81 -14.58
N LYS A 124 -33.21 12.92 -13.33
CA LYS A 124 -34.57 12.66 -12.91
C LYS A 124 -35.08 13.87 -12.13
N ILE A 125 -36.24 14.37 -12.49
CA ILE A 125 -36.92 15.39 -11.69
C ILE A 125 -37.60 14.65 -10.54
N ILE A 126 -37.23 14.99 -9.31
CA ILE A 126 -37.90 14.47 -8.11
C ILE A 126 -39.07 15.39 -7.78
N ASP A 127 -38.78 16.68 -7.57
CA ASP A 127 -39.77 17.74 -7.39
C ASP A 127 -39.42 18.93 -8.29
N ALA A 128 -40.42 19.50 -8.97
CA ALA A 128 -40.23 20.63 -9.87
C ALA A 128 -40.48 21.96 -9.15
N GLY A 129 -39.47 22.84 -9.12
CA GLY A 129 -39.62 24.22 -8.64
C GLY A 129 -40.29 25.13 -9.66
N THR A 130 -40.81 26.27 -9.20
CA THR A 130 -41.57 27.25 -10.03
C THR A 130 -40.78 28.53 -10.38
N GLY A 131 -39.54 28.65 -9.90
CA GLY A 131 -38.68 29.81 -10.16
C GLY A 131 -38.08 29.85 -11.58
N ALA A 132 -37.46 30.98 -11.92
CA ALA A 132 -36.74 31.13 -13.19
C ALA A 132 -35.54 30.16 -13.27
N LYS A 133 -35.29 29.60 -14.45
CA LYS A 133 -34.13 28.73 -14.69
C LYS A 133 -32.84 29.57 -14.74
N PRO A 134 -31.74 29.12 -14.10
CA PRO A 134 -30.48 29.86 -14.12
C PRO A 134 -29.87 29.89 -15.54
N GLY A 135 -29.29 31.04 -15.91
CA GLY A 135 -28.53 31.23 -17.15
C GLY A 135 -27.08 30.76 -17.03
N LYS A 136 -26.33 30.84 -18.14
CA LYS A 136 -24.88 30.63 -18.12
C LYS A 136 -24.22 31.72 -17.27
N SER A 137 -23.26 31.33 -16.42
CA SER A 137 -22.37 32.25 -15.70
C SER A 137 -21.33 32.86 -16.63
#